data_AF-A0A9N8Q6Y2-F1
#
_entry.id   AF-A0A9N8Q6Y2-F1
#
_cell.length_a   1.000
_cell.length_b   1.000
_cell.length_c   1.000
_cell.angle_alpha   90.00
_cell.angle_beta   90.00
_cell.angle_gamma   90.00
#
_symmetry.space_group_name_H-M   'P 1'
#
loop_
_entity.id
_entity.type
_entity.pdbx_description
1 polymer ?
#
loop_
_entity_poly.entity_id
_entity_poly.type
_entity_poly.pdbx_seq_one_letter_code
_entity_poly.pdbx_strand_id
1 'polypeptide(L)'
;STGQYLEAGKCAASSPRGILRTPQTVEQFKQVPSQPGALSSILQYFSTLLERGSLNKFESLELARPVLAQNKKQLLEKWLKENKLECSERWLSFALNWMIRSLVASRRLVTTAAI
;
A
#
# COMPACT_ATOMS: atom_id res chain seq x y z
N SER A 1 2.77 -21.38 3.84
CA SER A 1 1.91 -20.80 2.79
C SER A 1 2.06 -19.29 2.56
N THR A 2 2.92 -18.56 3.27
CA THR A 2 3.19 -17.12 3.00
C THR A 2 4.33 -16.89 1.99
N GLY A 3 5.34 -17.77 1.98
CA GLY A 3 6.48 -17.66 1.06
C GLY A 3 6.14 -17.84 -0.42
N GLN A 4 5.10 -18.62 -0.74
CA GLN A 4 4.65 -18.81 -2.13
C GLN A 4 4.06 -17.53 -2.73
N TYR A 5 3.44 -16.66 -1.93
CA TYR A 5 2.94 -15.37 -2.40
C TYR A 5 4.06 -14.37 -2.66
N LEU A 6 5.15 -14.42 -1.87
CA LEU A 6 6.36 -13.63 -2.14
C LEU A 6 6.99 -14.07 -3.47
N GLU A 7 7.17 -15.38 -3.67
CA GLU A 7 7.73 -15.91 -4.91
C GLU A 7 6.80 -15.66 -6.10
N ALA A 8 5.48 -15.79 -5.93
CA ALA A 8 4.50 -15.42 -6.95
C ALA A 8 4.57 -13.92 -7.28
N GLY A 9 4.79 -13.07 -6.28
CA GLY A 9 4.94 -11.64 -6.47
C GLY A 9 6.22 -11.29 -7.24
N LYS A 10 7.33 -11.97 -6.93
CA LYS A 10 8.59 -11.87 -7.70
C LYS A 10 8.42 -12.38 -9.12
N CYS A 11 7.77 -13.52 -9.33
CA CYS A 11 7.47 -14.05 -10.66
C CYS A 11 6.57 -13.10 -11.45
N ALA A 12 5.52 -12.54 -10.83
CA ALA A 12 4.63 -11.57 -11.46
C ALA A 12 5.38 -10.28 -11.85
N ALA A 13 6.23 -9.79 -10.97
CA ALA A 13 7.09 -8.63 -11.25
C ALA A 13 8.25 -8.96 -12.20
N SER A 14 8.57 -10.24 -12.42
CA SER A 14 9.57 -10.75 -13.37
C SER A 14 9.04 -11.26 -14.68
N SER A 15 7.73 -11.16 -14.87
CA SER A 15 7.11 -11.53 -16.13
C SER A 15 7.56 -10.58 -17.25
N PRO A 16 8.16 -11.09 -18.34
CA PRO A 16 8.56 -10.25 -19.46
C PRO A 16 7.34 -9.50 -20.00
N ARG A 17 7.48 -8.18 -20.21
CA ARG A 17 6.42 -7.24 -20.64
C ARG A 17 5.31 -6.95 -19.62
N GLY A 18 5.41 -7.37 -18.36
CA GLY A 18 4.42 -7.04 -17.34
C GLY A 18 3.07 -7.73 -17.55
N ILE A 19 3.06 -8.89 -18.20
CA ILE A 19 1.83 -9.68 -18.49
C ILE A 19 1.09 -10.06 -17.20
N LEU A 20 1.84 -10.26 -16.11
CA LEU A 20 1.29 -10.56 -14.79
C LEU A 20 1.05 -9.31 -13.92
N ARG A 21 1.43 -8.11 -14.37
CA ARG A 21 1.08 -6.82 -13.73
C ARG A 21 -0.33 -6.39 -14.14
N THR A 22 -1.31 -7.23 -13.86
CA THR A 22 -2.73 -6.96 -14.15
C THR A 22 -3.49 -6.65 -12.87
N PRO A 23 -4.60 -5.89 -12.96
CA PRO A 23 -5.50 -5.70 -11.82
C PRO A 23 -6.01 -7.04 -11.27
N GLN A 24 -6.13 -8.06 -12.12
CA GLN A 24 -6.52 -9.41 -11.73
C GLN A 24 -5.51 -10.05 -10.76
N THR A 25 -4.21 -9.86 -10.98
CA THR A 25 -3.17 -10.30 -10.04
C THR A 25 -3.27 -9.57 -8.70
N VAL A 26 -3.54 -8.26 -8.72
CA VAL A 26 -3.74 -7.46 -7.50
C VAL A 26 -4.97 -7.94 -6.73
N GLU A 27 -6.08 -8.25 -7.41
CA GLU A 27 -7.27 -8.82 -6.79
C GLU A 27 -7.01 -10.19 -6.18
N GLN A 28 -6.25 -11.06 -6.85
CA GLN A 28 -5.81 -12.34 -6.29
C GLN A 28 -5.02 -12.13 -4.99
N PHE A 29 -4.05 -11.20 -4.97
CA PHE A 29 -3.30 -10.88 -3.75
C PHE A 29 -4.16 -10.24 -2.65
N LYS A 30 -5.27 -9.57 -2.99
CA LYS A 30 -6.25 -9.04 -2.02
C LYS A 30 -7.19 -10.11 -1.47
N GLN A 31 -7.53 -11.11 -2.27
CA GLN A 31 -8.37 -12.24 -1.83
C GLN A 31 -7.64 -13.14 -0.83
N VAL A 32 -6.31 -13.11 -0.80
CA VAL A 32 -5.53 -13.83 0.20
C VAL A 32 -5.81 -13.23 1.59
N PRO A 33 -6.39 -13.99 2.53
CA PRO A 33 -6.66 -13.51 3.87
C PRO A 33 -5.33 -13.26 4.59
N SER A 34 -5.05 -11.99 4.87
CA SER A 34 -3.89 -11.59 5.67
C SER A 34 -4.19 -11.83 7.15
N GLN A 35 -3.35 -12.63 7.81
CA GLN A 35 -3.49 -12.83 9.25
C GLN A 35 -3.30 -11.50 10.01
N PRO A 36 -4.11 -11.20 11.03
CA PRO A 36 -3.94 -10.02 11.85
C PRO A 36 -2.56 -10.04 12.52
N GLY A 37 -1.73 -9.04 12.21
CA GLY A 37 -0.35 -8.92 12.69
C GLY A 37 0.73 -9.35 11.68
N ALA A 38 0.38 -10.08 10.62
CA ALA A 38 1.29 -10.39 9.52
C ALA A 38 1.25 -9.30 8.44
N LEU A 39 2.41 -9.00 7.83
CA LEU A 39 2.46 -8.13 6.66
C LEU A 39 1.58 -8.71 5.55
N SER A 40 0.66 -7.89 5.03
CA SER A 40 -0.29 -8.33 4.01
C SER A 40 0.45 -8.82 2.77
N SER A 41 0.02 -9.95 2.18
CA SER A 41 0.63 -10.56 0.99
C SER A 41 0.79 -9.55 -0.16
N ILE A 42 -0.18 -8.65 -0.27
CA ILE A 42 -0.18 -7.54 -1.23
C ILE A 42 0.92 -6.52 -0.99
N LEU A 43 1.26 -6.24 0.27
CA LEU A 43 2.34 -5.31 0.64
C LEU A 43 3.70 -5.89 0.24
N GLN A 44 3.87 -7.20 0.43
CA GLN A 44 5.06 -7.92 -0.01
C GLN A 44 5.21 -7.84 -1.54
N TYR A 45 4.12 -8.04 -2.28
CA TYR A 45 4.10 -7.89 -3.73
C TYR A 45 4.50 -6.47 -4.17
N PHE A 46 3.95 -5.43 -3.52
CA PHE A 46 4.32 -4.05 -3.82
C PHE A 46 5.78 -3.73 -3.52
N SER A 47 6.36 -4.27 -2.44
CA SER A 47 7.79 -4.09 -2.16
C SER A 47 8.65 -4.61 -3.31
N THR A 48 8.33 -5.79 -3.85
CA THR A 48 9.05 -6.36 -5.00
C THR A 48 8.84 -5.55 -6.29
N LEU A 49 7.65 -4.97 -6.48
CA LEU A 49 7.37 -4.06 -7.59
C LEU A 49 8.19 -2.77 -7.48
N LEU A 50 8.31 -2.22 -6.28
CA LEU A 50 9.08 -0.99 -5.96
C LEU A 50 10.59 -1.16 -6.08
N GLU A 51 11.11 -2.37 -5.91
CA GLU A 51 12.51 -2.71 -6.20
C GLU A 51 12.79 -2.71 -7.70
N ARG A 52 11.79 -3.09 -8.53
CA ARG A 52 11.94 -3.21 -9.97
C ARG A 52 11.55 -1.96 -10.76
N GLY A 53 10.67 -1.11 -10.23
CA GLY A 53 10.22 0.08 -10.93
C GLY A 53 9.17 0.88 -10.15
N SER A 54 8.31 1.56 -10.89
CA SER A 54 7.20 2.36 -10.36
C SER A 54 5.89 1.57 -10.29
N LEU A 55 4.94 2.07 -9.50
CA LEU A 55 3.60 1.56 -9.32
C LEU A 55 2.59 2.38 -10.13
N ASN A 56 1.55 1.74 -10.65
CA ASN A 56 0.44 2.41 -11.33
C ASN A 56 -0.52 3.10 -10.35
N LYS A 57 -1.36 4.01 -10.86
CA LYS A 57 -2.37 4.77 -10.08
C LYS A 57 -3.21 3.91 -9.14
N PHE A 58 -3.62 2.73 -9.59
CA PHE A 58 -4.42 1.79 -8.80
C PHE A 58 -3.60 1.11 -7.70
N GLU A 59 -2.39 0.66 -8.03
CA GLU A 59 -1.47 0.00 -7.11
C GLU A 59 -1.02 0.95 -5.99
N SER A 60 -0.71 2.21 -6.32
CA SER A 60 -0.34 3.25 -5.36
C SER A 60 -1.46 3.51 -4.33
N LEU A 61 -2.73 3.46 -4.75
CA LEU A 61 -3.88 3.67 -3.85
C LEU A 61 -4.08 2.50 -2.91
N GLU A 62 -3.93 1.28 -3.41
CA GLU A 62 -4.00 0.06 -2.61
C GLU A 62 -2.84 -0.06 -1.63
N LEU A 63 -1.65 0.43 -1.99
CA LEU A 63 -0.50 0.51 -1.08
C LEU A 63 -0.68 1.59 0.00
N ALA A 64 -1.29 2.73 -0.33
CA ALA A 64 -1.49 3.80 0.65
C ALA A 64 -2.39 3.35 1.81
N ARG A 65 -3.41 2.52 1.56
CA ARG A 65 -4.33 2.01 2.59
C ARG A 65 -3.63 1.37 3.80
N PRO A 66 -2.83 0.29 3.66
CA PRO A 66 -2.16 -0.35 4.78
C PRO A 66 -1.01 0.48 5.35
N VAL A 67 -0.31 1.27 4.53
CA VAL A 67 0.82 2.12 4.98
C VAL A 67 0.33 3.23 5.91
N LEU A 68 -0.77 3.88 5.53
CA LEU A 68 -1.42 4.90 6.35
C LEU A 68 -2.03 4.26 7.60
N ALA A 69 -2.72 3.11 7.49
CA ALA A 69 -3.25 2.39 8.66
C ALA A 69 -2.18 2.02 9.69
N GLN A 70 -0.96 1.67 9.26
CA GLN A 70 0.18 1.36 10.12
C GLN A 70 0.98 2.60 10.57
N ASN A 71 0.51 3.82 10.27
CA ASN A 71 1.20 5.09 10.52
C ASN A 71 2.60 5.19 9.86
N LYS A 72 2.89 4.39 8.83
CA LYS A 72 4.19 4.34 8.14
C LYS A 72 4.32 5.40 7.04
N LYS A 73 3.89 6.63 7.32
CA LYS A 73 3.93 7.77 6.38
C LYS A 73 5.31 8.02 5.77
N GLN A 74 6.37 7.76 6.52
CA GLN A 74 7.77 7.93 6.08
C GLN A 74 8.13 7.06 4.87
N LEU A 75 7.57 5.85 4.76
CA LEU A 75 7.78 5.00 3.58
C LEU A 75 7.09 5.59 2.36
N LEU A 76 5.87 6.12 2.54
CA LEU A 76 5.11 6.77 1.49
C LEU A 76 5.87 8.00 0.96
N GLU A 77 6.34 8.86 1.86
CA GLU A 77 7.17 10.03 1.52
C GLU A 77 8.42 9.64 0.73
N LYS A 78 9.12 8.57 1.16
CA LYS A 78 10.29 8.06 0.44
C LYS A 78 9.94 7.64 -0.99
N TRP A 79 8.90 6.84 -1.19
CA TRP A 79 8.50 6.37 -2.52
C TRP A 79 7.96 7.49 -3.41
N LEU A 80 7.31 8.50 -2.84
CA LEU A 80 6.94 9.73 -3.56
C LEU A 80 8.18 10.49 -4.04
N LYS A 81 9.18 10.64 -3.17
CA LYS A 81 10.43 11.35 -3.49
C LYS A 81 11.24 10.61 -4.57
N GLU A 82 11.20 9.28 -4.56
CA GLU A 82 11.81 8.43 -5.60
C GLU A 82 10.98 8.38 -6.90
N ASN A 83 9.86 9.11 -7.00
CA ASN A 83 8.94 9.09 -8.15
C ASN A 83 8.43 7.67 -8.51
N LYS A 84 8.37 6.78 -7.52
CA LYS A 84 7.93 5.38 -7.71
C LYS A 84 6.40 5.23 -7.62
N LEU A 85 5.68 6.25 -7.17
CA LEU A 85 4.24 6.23 -7.01
C LEU A 85 3.57 7.15 -8.04
N GLU A 86 2.66 6.59 -8.85
CA GLU A 86 1.76 7.40 -9.66
C GLU A 86 0.70 8.08 -8.77
N CYS A 87 0.95 9.36 -8.47
CA CYS A 87 0.04 10.18 -7.69
C CYS A 87 -1.11 10.66 -8.57
N SER A 88 -2.27 10.03 -8.44
CA SER A 88 -3.51 10.49 -9.07
C SER A 88 -4.35 11.32 -8.09
N GLU A 89 -5.28 12.14 -8.58
CA GLU A 89 -6.16 12.97 -7.76
C GLU A 89 -6.92 12.14 -6.71
N ARG A 90 -7.36 10.93 -7.08
CA ARG A 90 -8.00 10.00 -6.12
C ARG A 90 -7.06 9.58 -4.99
N TRP A 91 -5.78 9.41 -5.30
CA TRP A 91 -4.75 9.04 -4.33
C TRP A 91 -4.51 10.17 -3.34
N LEU A 92 -4.33 11.39 -3.84
CA LEU A 92 -4.17 12.60 -3.03
C LEU A 92 -5.41 12.85 -2.16
N SER A 93 -6.60 12.73 -2.74
CA SER A 93 -7.87 12.87 -2.02
C SER A 93 -8.00 11.84 -0.88
N PHE A 94 -7.62 10.59 -1.11
CA PHE A 94 -7.61 9.56 -0.08
C PHE A 94 -6.60 9.87 1.04
N ALA A 95 -5.36 10.23 0.69
CA ALA A 95 -4.32 10.57 1.65
C ALA A 95 -4.68 11.81 2.50
N LEU A 96 -5.26 12.82 1.87
CA LEU A 96 -5.75 14.03 2.54
C LEU A 96 -6.91 13.70 3.49
N ASN A 97 -7.90 12.92 3.04
CA ASN A 97 -9.01 12.48 3.88
C ASN A 97 -8.51 11.67 5.09
N TRP A 98 -7.54 10.78 4.89
CA TRP A 98 -6.91 10.04 5.97
C TRP A 98 -6.17 10.95 6.96
N MET A 99 -5.39 11.93 6.47
CA MET A 99 -4.72 12.91 7.32
C MET A 99 -5.72 13.71 8.16
N ILE A 100 -6.82 14.16 7.56
CA ILE A 100 -7.88 14.88 8.27
C ILE A 100 -8.52 13.98 9.33
N ARG A 101 -8.88 12.74 8.99
CA ARG A 101 -9.47 11.78 9.95
C ARG A 101 -8.50 11.44 11.08
N SER A 102 -7.22 11.28 10.79
CA SER A 102 -6.18 11.06 11.79
C SER A 102 -5.99 12.27 12.70
N LEU A 103 -6.03 13.49 12.16
CA LEU A 103 -5.91 14.73 12.93
C LEU A 103 -7.13 14.94 13.85
N VAL A 104 -8.34 14.68 13.34
CA VAL A 104 -9.59 14.74 14.12
C VAL A 104 -9.61 13.66 15.20
N ALA A 105 -9.22 12.42 14.90
CA ALA A 105 -9.11 11.34 15.89
C ALA A 105 -8.09 11.68 16.99
N SER A 106 -6.94 12.24 16.61
CA SER A 106 -5.90 12.66 17.56
C SER A 106 -6.36 13.82 18.45
N ARG A 107 -7.15 14.77 17.92
CA ARG A 107 -7.75 15.85 18.75
C ARG A 107 -8.82 15.34 19.71
N ARG A 108 -9.61 14.33 19.30
CA ARG A 108 -10.69 13.77 20.13
C ARG A 108 -10.18 13.01 21.35
N LEU A 109 -9.02 12.36 21.25
CA LEU A 109 -8.38 11.66 22.36
C LEU A 109 -7.87 12.62 23.46
N VAL A 110 -7.43 13.83 23.10
CA VAL A 110 -6.93 14.82 24.07
C VAL A 110 -8.07 15.39 24.94
N THR A 111 -9.29 15.50 24.40
CA THR A 111 -10.45 16.01 25.15
C THR A 111 -11.12 14.99 26.07
N THR A 112 -10.89 13.69 25.88
CA THR A 112 -11.46 12.63 26.74
C THR A 112 -10.56 12.28 27.93
N ALA A 113 -9.28 12.64 27.89
CA ALA A 113 -8.34 12.40 29.00
C ALA A 113 -8.36 13.51 30.07
N ALA A 114 -9.25 14.51 29.95
CA ALA A 114 -9.33 15.66 30.84
C ALA A 114 -10.62 15.67 31.72
N ILE A 115 -11.23 14.50 31.96
CA ILE A 115 -12.37 14.35 32.87
C ILE A 115 -12.06 13.22 33.87
#